data_AF-A0A821WA49-F1
#
_entry.id   AF-A0A821WA49-F1
#
_cell.length_a   1.000
_cell.length_b   1.000
_cell.length_c   1.000
_cell.angle_alpha   90.00
_cell.angle_beta   90.00
_cell.angle_gamma   90.00
#
_symmetry.space_group_name_H-M   'P 1'
#
loop_
_entity.id
_entity.type
_entity.pdbx_description
1 polymer ?
#
loop_
_entity_poly.entity_id
_entity_poly.type
_entity_poly.pdbx_seq_one_letter_code
_entity_poly.pdbx_strand_id
1 'polypeptide(L)'
;MHILQLLFNVLFNPKTPSYLKQNFMFLSGGSFDLRSLDNLILETPIHKTEFYHSSFTVQSILLWNSLPIDIRRAQSLNLFKKLLLDHFLSAS
;
A
#
# COMPACT_ATOMS: atom_id res chain seq x y z
N MET A 1 2.51 12.25 -2.92
CA MET A 1 1.09 11.94 -2.60
C MET A 1 0.34 11.17 -3.68
N HIS A 2 0.52 11.47 -4.97
CA HIS A 2 -0.25 10.82 -6.05
C HIS A 2 -0.04 9.30 -6.18
N ILE A 3 1.17 8.79 -5.90
CA ILE A 3 1.49 7.35 -5.95
C ILE A 3 0.61 6.55 -4.99
N LEU A 4 0.57 6.96 -3.71
CA LEU A 4 -0.23 6.31 -2.68
C LEU A 4 -1.74 6.43 -2.95
N GLN A 5 -2.18 7.56 -3.51
CA GLN A 5 -3.58 7.74 -3.91
C GLN A 5 -3.97 6.78 -5.05
N LEU A 6 -3.07 6.59 -6.03
CA LEU A 6 -3.29 5.66 -7.14
C LEU A 6 -3.30 4.22 -6.63
N LEU A 7 -2.38 3.85 -5.74
CA LEU A 7 -2.35 2.53 -5.11
C LEU A 7 -3.66 2.25 -4.34
N PHE A 8 -4.12 3.19 -3.52
CA PHE A 8 -5.39 3.05 -2.80
C PHE A 8 -6.55 2.78 -3.76
N ASN A 9 -6.61 3.50 -4.88
CA ASN A 9 -7.62 3.24 -5.91
C ASN A 9 -7.44 1.86 -6.56
N VAL A 10 -6.21 1.42 -6.83
CA VAL A 10 -5.97 0.08 -7.39
C VAL A 10 -6.48 -1.01 -6.45
N LEU A 11 -6.22 -0.89 -5.14
CA LEU A 11 -6.62 -1.87 -4.13
C LEU A 11 -8.14 -1.89 -3.87
N PHE A 12 -8.72 -0.72 -3.59
CA PHE A 12 -10.09 -0.64 -3.05
C PHE A 12 -11.17 -0.32 -4.09
N ASN A 13 -10.82 0.16 -5.29
CA ASN A 13 -11.83 0.44 -6.31
C ASN A 13 -12.32 -0.87 -6.97
N PRO A 14 -13.64 -1.11 -7.04
CA PRO A 14 -14.19 -2.28 -7.73
C PRO A 14 -13.96 -2.24 -9.25
N LYS A 15 -13.76 -1.06 -9.84
CA LYS A 15 -13.55 -0.90 -11.30
C LYS A 15 -12.11 -1.15 -11.75
N THR A 16 -11.19 -1.39 -10.82
CA THR A 16 -9.79 -1.64 -11.16
C THR A 16 -9.65 -3.00 -11.84
N PRO A 17 -9.00 -3.07 -13.03
CA PRO A 17 -8.74 -4.33 -13.71
C PRO A 17 -8.01 -5.34 -12.83
N SER A 18 -8.41 -6.60 -12.91
CA SER A 18 -7.87 -7.69 -12.10
C SER A 18 -6.35 -7.87 -12.27
N TYR A 19 -5.82 -7.68 -13.48
CA TYR A 19 -4.39 -7.79 -13.75
C TYR A 19 -3.56 -6.74 -12.99
N LEU A 20 -4.11 -5.56 -12.69
CA LEU A 20 -3.41 -4.57 -11.84
C LEU A 20 -3.42 -5.00 -10.38
N LYS A 21 -4.54 -5.56 -9.91
CA LYS A 21 -4.65 -6.06 -8.52
C LYS A 21 -3.72 -7.24 -8.26
N GLN A 22 -3.48 -8.10 -9.25
CA GLN A 22 -2.56 -9.23 -9.14
C GLN A 22 -1.11 -8.81 -8.83
N ASN A 23 -0.72 -7.58 -9.17
CA ASN A 23 0.60 -7.05 -8.86
C ASN A 23 0.76 -6.68 -7.38
N PHE A 24 -0.34 -6.64 -6.61
CA PHE A 24 -0.36 -6.24 -5.21
C PHE A 24 -1.02 -7.34 -4.39
N MET A 25 -0.20 -8.14 -3.73
CA MET A 25 -0.67 -9.17 -2.81
C MET A 25 -0.44 -8.71 -1.38
N PHE A 26 -1.44 -8.88 -0.52
CA PHE A 26 -1.24 -8.68 0.92
C PHE A 26 -0.44 -9.86 1.47
N LEU A 27 0.46 -9.58 2.42
CA LEU A 27 1.16 -10.62 3.17
C LEU A 27 0.13 -11.44 3.94
N SER A 28 -0.22 -12.60 3.39
CA SER A 28 -1.02 -13.60 4.10
C SER A 28 -0.08 -14.34 5.03
N GLY A 29 -0.22 -14.08 6.33
CA GLY A 29 0.64 -14.65 7.36
C GLY A 29 0.71 -16.18 7.23
N GLY A 30 1.93 -16.70 7.00
CA GLY A 30 2.24 -18.07 7.36
C GLY A 30 1.94 -18.28 8.83
N SER A 31 1.63 -19.53 9.20
CA SER A 31 0.92 -20.04 10.38
C SER A 31 1.33 -19.59 11.79
N PHE A 32 2.10 -18.51 11.99
CA PHE A 32 2.64 -18.12 13.29
C PHE A 32 2.51 -16.65 13.71
N ASP A 33 2.00 -15.71 12.90
CA ASP A 33 1.78 -14.35 13.46
C ASP A 33 0.60 -13.60 12.83
N LEU A 34 -0.49 -13.51 13.60
CA LEU A 34 -1.79 -12.92 13.23
C LEU A 34 -1.78 -11.39 13.15
N ARG A 35 -0.64 -10.72 13.37
CA ARG A 35 -0.55 -9.26 13.35
C ARG A 35 -0.34 -8.69 11.94
N SER A 36 0.28 -9.46 11.04
CA SER A 36 0.64 -8.97 9.69
C SER A 36 -0.55 -8.86 8.73
N LEU A 37 -1.51 -9.78 8.84
CA LEU A 37 -2.76 -9.80 8.06
C LEU A 37 -3.68 -8.62 8.43
N ASP A 38 -3.78 -8.35 9.74
CA ASP A 38 -4.58 -7.24 10.27
C ASP A 38 -3.98 -5.88 9.88
N ASN A 39 -2.68 -5.85 9.57
CA ASN A 39 -1.94 -4.65 9.26
C ASN A 39 -2.02 -4.19 7.80
N LEU A 40 -2.68 -4.92 6.89
CA LEU A 40 -2.75 -4.57 5.46
C LEU A 40 -1.37 -4.33 4.83
N ILE A 41 -0.35 -5.11 5.20
CA ILE A 41 1.00 -5.01 4.63
C ILE A 41 1.02 -5.67 3.25
N LEU A 42 1.62 -5.01 2.26
CA LEU A 42 1.79 -5.56 0.91
C LEU A 42 3.10 -6.35 0.81
N GLU A 43 3.05 -7.51 0.15
CA GLU A 43 4.23 -8.29 -0.20
C GLU A 43 5.06 -7.53 -1.22
N THR A 44 6.35 -7.35 -0.93
CA THR A 44 7.27 -6.74 -1.89
C THR A 44 7.77 -7.83 -2.84
N PRO A 45 7.53 -7.73 -4.16
CA PRO A 45 7.97 -8.74 -5.10
C PRO A 45 9.51 -8.82 -5.12
N ILE A 46 10.05 -10.04 -5.07
CA ILE A 46 11.48 -10.28 -5.18
C ILE A 46 11.91 -9.98 -6.61
N HIS A 47 12.80 -9.00 -6.78
CA HIS A 47 13.30 -8.59 -8.08
C HIS A 47 14.82 -8.49 -8.06
N LYS A 48 15.46 -8.80 -9.19
CA LYS A 48 16.92 -8.84 -9.33
C LYS A 48 17.51 -7.56 -9.93
N THR A 49 16.67 -6.63 -10.41
CA THR A 49 17.11 -5.45 -11.14
C THR A 49 16.67 -4.15 -10.47
N GLU A 50 17.57 -3.18 -10.37
CA GLU A 50 17.28 -1.85 -9.81
C GLU A 50 16.22 -1.09 -10.62
N PHE A 51 16.07 -1.41 -11.91
CA PHE A 51 14.99 -0.88 -12.74
C PHE A 51 13.61 -1.27 -12.20
N TYR A 52 13.44 -2.52 -11.77
CA TYR A 52 12.19 -2.97 -11.17
C TYR A 52 11.99 -2.41 -9.77
N HIS A 53 13.07 -2.16 -9.02
CA HIS A 53 13.04 -1.45 -7.74
C HIS A 53 12.47 -0.02 -7.87
N SER A 54 12.80 0.65 -8.97
CA SER A 54 12.31 2.01 -9.27
C SER A 54 10.92 2.03 -9.93
N SER A 55 10.31 0.87 -10.15
CA SER A 55 8.97 0.78 -10.73
C SER A 55 7.90 1.32 -9.79
N PHE A 56 6.78 1.78 -10.38
CA PHE A 56 5.61 2.21 -9.60
C PHE A 56 5.17 1.14 -8.60
N THR A 57 5.18 -0.13 -8.99
CA THR A 57 4.74 -1.25 -8.13
C THR A 57 5.57 -1.32 -6.86
N VAL A 58 6.90 -1.43 -6.98
CA VAL A 58 7.78 -1.56 -5.81
C VAL A 58 7.75 -0.29 -4.95
N GLN A 59 7.87 0.89 -5.56
CA GLN A 59 7.86 2.15 -4.83
C GLN A 59 6.55 2.38 -4.08
N SER A 60 5.41 2.07 -4.71
CA SER A 60 4.11 2.21 -4.05
C SER A 60 3.94 1.24 -2.89
N ILE A 61 4.43 0.00 -3.01
CA ILE A 61 4.43 -1.00 -1.93
C ILE A 61 5.30 -0.54 -0.75
N LEU A 62 6.53 -0.08 -1.02
CA LEU A 62 7.43 0.39 0.03
C LEU A 62 6.84 1.60 0.78
N LEU A 63 6.32 2.58 0.03
CA LEU A 63 5.65 3.74 0.60
C LEU A 63 4.39 3.37 1.38
N TRP A 64 3.64 2.37 0.95
CA TRP A 64 2.44 1.90 1.65
C TRP A 64 2.82 1.22 2.97
N ASN A 65 3.84 0.36 2.93
CA ASN A 65 4.29 -0.40 4.09
C ASN A 65 4.93 0.48 5.17
N SER A 66 5.49 1.65 4.81
CA SER A 66 5.98 2.62 5.78
C SER A 66 4.87 3.42 6.49
N LEU A 67 3.63 3.37 6.01
CA LEU A 67 2.52 4.11 6.64
C LEU A 67 2.07 3.46 7.96
N PRO A 68 1.65 4.28 8.94
CA PRO A 68 0.92 3.80 10.11
C PRO A 68 -0.34 3.02 9.73
N ILE A 69 -0.74 2.07 10.57
CA ILE A 69 -1.90 1.21 10.33
C ILE A 69 -3.21 2.01 10.23
N ASP A 70 -3.36 3.08 11.01
CA ASP A 70 -4.57 3.91 11.01
C ASP A 70 -4.82 4.57 9.65
N ILE A 71 -3.74 4.93 8.94
CA ILE A 71 -3.83 5.50 7.58
C ILE A 71 -4.19 4.42 6.58
N ARG A 72 -3.58 3.23 6.68
CA ARG A 72 -3.85 2.10 5.77
C ARG A 72 -5.28 1.57 5.88
N ARG A 73 -5.89 1.67 7.07
CA ARG A 73 -7.28 1.26 7.34
C ARG A 73 -8.34 2.29 6.94
N ALA A 74 -7.95 3.38 6.29
CA ALA A 74 -8.90 4.39 5.85
C ALA A 74 -10.01 3.77 4.96
N GLN A 75 -11.27 3.99 5.33
CA GLN A 75 -12.43 3.42 4.64
C GLN A 75 -12.81 4.16 3.35
N SER A 76 -12.22 5.33 3.10
CA SER A 76 -12.49 6.11 1.89
C SER A 76 -11.24 6.85 1.42
N LEU A 77 -11.20 7.17 0.12
CA LEU A 77 -10.09 7.91 -0.46
C LEU A 77 -9.92 9.31 0.17
N ASN A 78 -11.03 9.97 0.51
CA ASN A 78 -10.98 11.30 1.12
C ASN A 78 -10.40 11.26 2.54
N LEU A 79 -10.81 10.25 3.33
CA LEU A 79 -10.24 10.02 4.65
C LEU A 79 -8.75 9.68 4.57
N PHE A 80 -8.38 8.80 3.64
CA PHE A 80 -6.99 8.43 3.38
C PHE A 80 -6.12 9.66 3.08
N LYS A 81 -6.56 10.54 2.15
CA LYS A 81 -5.83 11.77 1.84
C LYS A 81 -5.66 12.69 3.04
N LYS A 82 -6.71 12.83 3.86
CA LYS A 82 -6.68 13.68 5.07
C LYS A 82 -5.67 13.16 6.09
N LEU A 83 -5.75 11.87 6.43
CA LEU A 83 -4.84 11.22 7.39
C LEU A 83 -3.39 11.27 6.90
N LEU A 84 -3.20 11.08 5.60
CA LEU A 84 -1.89 11.13 4.98
C LEU A 84 -1.30 12.54 5.02
N LEU A 85 -2.10 13.57 4.71
CA LEU A 85 -1.67 14.97 4.83
C LEU A 85 -1.30 15.31 6.27
N ASP A 86 -2.13 14.93 7.24
CA ASP A 86 -1.91 15.15 8.67
C ASP A 86 -0.60 14.50 9.15
N HIS A 87 -0.32 13.28 8.71
CA HIS A 87 0.91 12.56 9.02
C HIS A 87 2.17 13.27 8.47
N PHE A 88 2.10 13.82 7.26
CA PHE A 88 3.25 14.54 6.69
C PHE A 88 3.43 15.96 7.26
N LEU A 89 2.34 16.62 7.68
CA LEU A 89 2.40 17.94 8.31
C LEU A 89 2.83 17.87 9.79
N SER A 90 2.52 16.78 10.49
CA SER A 90 2.96 16.56 11.87
C SER A 90 4.41 16.08 11.96
N ALA A 91 4.96 15.55 10.87
CA ALA A 91 6.35 15.11 10.76
C ALA A 91 7.34 16.20 10.30
N SER A 92 6.86 17.42 10.03
CA SER A 92 7.65 18.58 9.57
C SER A 92 7.86 19.65 10.63
#